data_AF-A0A7S1B0Z7-F1
#
_entry.id   AF-A0A7S1B0Z7-F1
#
_cell.length_a   1.000
_cell.length_b   1.000
_cell.length_c   1.000
_cell.angle_alpha   90.00
_cell.angle_beta   90.00
_cell.angle_gamma   90.00
#
_symmetry.space_group_name_H-M   'P 1'
#
loop_
_entity.id
_entity.type
_entity.pdbx_description
1 polymer ?
#
loop_
_entity_poly.entity_id
_entity_poly.type
_entity_poly.pdbx_seq_one_letter_code
_entity_poly.pdbx_strand_id
1 'polypeptide(L)'
;SSRFSTQRGQQWCWSVPLPGSALSLAQLPLRPPRSSGLFCSQGILSMESPDGGCHQSNSRRIGEGLRWSEEDVLREVVDPGAWARGPHSRSNWLPIGQRERLQFCVGGWPFKLPSGYGISGESDEEAETKVRLLLEAGVTTFVNLTQSTTHELLLSTASNSSYASWEPRVRLLGTRIGASTLNFSIKCPMPDEGVTSDDLLAKLLEELLEELCDQERVLYVHCYGGHGRSGVVGCSILCLLYPCLAKLPQSQRDEWCVEPMRSYVWPRDAVDRMRLKFGAEVAQLTESAVAAFNRCHSERVFELGGGCLRFPHSLDQLEQVARVASGEGPFARLHGLLDGSL
;
A
#
# COMPACT_ATOMS: atom_id res chain seq x y z
N SER A 1 27.76 17.92 46.00
CA SER A 1 28.49 16.67 45.69
C SER A 1 27.54 15.68 45.07
N SER A 2 27.50 15.67 43.75
CA SER A 2 26.62 14.88 42.88
C SER A 2 27.05 13.42 42.78
N ARG A 3 26.12 12.48 42.90
CA ARG A 3 26.22 11.15 42.28
C ARG A 3 24.86 10.76 41.70
N PHE A 4 24.71 11.01 40.40
CA PHE A 4 23.73 10.34 39.57
C PHE A 4 24.28 8.94 39.25
N SER A 5 23.52 7.90 39.56
CA SER A 5 23.72 6.55 39.05
C SER A 5 22.58 6.27 38.09
N THR A 6 22.89 6.28 36.80
CA THR A 6 22.01 5.83 35.72
C THR A 6 22.12 4.32 35.60
N GLN A 7 21.03 3.61 35.86
CA GLN A 7 20.87 2.20 35.52
C GLN A 7 19.63 2.00 34.66
N ARG A 8 19.78 1.14 33.64
CA ARG A 8 18.80 0.46 32.78
C ARG A 8 18.64 1.01 31.36
N GLY A 9 19.55 0.58 30.50
CA GLY A 9 19.15 0.06 29.19
C GLY A 9 18.79 -1.42 29.36
N GLN A 10 17.52 -1.77 29.17
CA GLN A 10 17.12 -3.16 28.95
C GLN A 10 16.82 -3.32 27.47
N GLN A 11 17.77 -3.94 26.77
CA GLN A 11 17.66 -4.38 25.40
C GLN A 11 16.91 -5.73 25.44
N TRP A 12 15.70 -5.77 24.89
CA TRP A 12 14.91 -6.98 24.81
C TRP A 12 15.38 -7.80 23.61
N CYS A 13 16.24 -8.80 23.85
CA CYS A 13 16.54 -9.84 22.87
C CYS A 13 15.42 -10.88 22.91
N TRP A 14 14.60 -10.93 21.87
CA TRP A 14 13.71 -12.06 21.60
C TRP A 14 14.48 -13.12 20.82
N SER A 15 14.93 -14.18 21.50
CA SER A 15 15.45 -15.38 20.85
C SER A 15 14.28 -16.33 20.57
N VAL A 16 13.87 -16.39 19.30
CA VAL A 16 12.91 -17.38 18.79
C VAL A 16 13.71 -18.56 18.23
N PRO A 17 13.37 -19.83 18.54
CA PRO A 17 14.06 -20.98 17.97
C PRO A 17 13.69 -21.14 16.49
N LEU A 18 14.71 -21.24 15.63
CA LEU A 18 14.55 -21.51 14.20
C LEU A 18 14.16 -22.98 13.99
N PRO A 19 13.06 -23.29 13.26
CA PRO A 19 12.87 -24.61 12.70
C PRO A 19 13.68 -24.72 11.40
N GLY A 20 14.54 -25.72 11.32
CA GLY A 20 15.24 -26.07 10.09
C GLY A 20 14.29 -26.69 9.07
N SER A 21 14.27 -26.13 7.86
CA SER A 21 13.83 -26.85 6.66
C SER A 21 14.39 -26.18 5.42
N ALA A 22 15.21 -26.92 4.68
CA ALA A 22 15.59 -26.59 3.33
C ALA A 22 14.34 -26.64 2.44
N LEU A 23 13.98 -25.51 1.83
CA LEU A 23 12.96 -25.46 0.78
C LEU A 23 13.62 -25.12 -0.56
N SER A 24 13.41 -26.03 -1.50
CA SER A 24 13.78 -25.93 -2.91
C SER A 24 13.06 -24.75 -3.56
N LEU A 25 13.81 -23.90 -4.26
CA LEU A 25 13.31 -22.82 -5.12
C LEU A 25 12.57 -23.43 -6.32
N ALA A 26 11.24 -23.57 -6.21
CA ALA A 26 10.38 -23.79 -7.37
C ALA A 26 10.24 -22.48 -8.14
N GLN A 27 10.71 -22.49 -9.39
CA GLN A 27 10.64 -21.39 -10.33
C GLN A 27 9.18 -21.04 -10.65
N LEU A 28 8.79 -19.78 -10.43
CA LEU A 28 7.55 -19.22 -10.95
C LEU A 28 7.65 -19.12 -12.49
N PRO A 29 6.58 -19.42 -13.26
CA PRO A 29 6.62 -19.28 -14.70
C PRO A 29 6.54 -17.80 -15.08
N LEU A 30 7.69 -17.20 -15.36
CA LEU A 30 7.78 -15.93 -16.08
C LEU A 30 7.26 -16.16 -17.51
N ARG A 31 6.12 -15.56 -17.86
CA ARG A 31 5.67 -15.49 -19.26
C ARG A 31 6.46 -14.39 -19.98
N PRO A 32 6.96 -14.64 -21.21
CA PRO A 32 7.60 -13.59 -22.00
C PRO A 32 6.55 -12.58 -22.52
N PRO A 33 6.95 -11.32 -22.75
CA PRO A 33 6.08 -10.34 -23.37
C PRO A 33 5.74 -10.78 -24.80
N ARG A 34 4.46 -10.68 -25.17
CA ARG A 34 4.00 -10.90 -26.54
C ARG A 34 4.53 -9.78 -27.43
N SER A 35 5.32 -10.13 -28.43
CA SER A 35 5.67 -9.27 -29.56
C SER A 35 4.42 -9.00 -30.41
N SER A 36 3.88 -7.78 -30.36
CA SER A 36 2.92 -7.29 -31.35
C SER A 36 3.68 -6.80 -32.59
N GLY A 37 3.29 -7.34 -33.73
CA GLY A 37 3.95 -7.14 -35.01
C GLY A 37 3.60 -5.84 -35.73
N LEU A 38 4.56 -5.44 -36.56
CA LEU A 38 4.43 -4.94 -37.93
C LEU A 38 3.42 -3.82 -38.22
N PHE A 39 4.02 -2.63 -38.34
CA PHE A 39 3.62 -1.48 -39.13
C PHE A 39 2.95 -1.84 -40.47
N CYS A 40 1.82 -1.20 -40.75
CA CYS A 40 1.37 -0.91 -42.11
C CYS A 40 1.10 0.59 -42.23
N SER A 41 1.60 1.16 -43.31
CA SER A 41 1.77 2.58 -43.60
C SER A 41 0.60 3.20 -44.35
N GLN A 42 0.53 4.53 -44.25
CA GLN A 42 -0.10 5.53 -45.14
C GLN A 42 -1.48 6.07 -44.71
N GLY A 43 -1.50 7.38 -44.45
CA GLY A 43 -2.67 8.18 -44.16
C GLY A 43 -2.30 9.66 -44.06
N ILE A 44 -2.54 10.38 -45.14
CA ILE A 44 -2.17 11.76 -45.49
C ILE A 44 -2.61 12.84 -44.48
N LEU A 45 -1.76 13.88 -44.37
CA LEU A 45 -1.94 15.15 -43.66
C LEU A 45 -3.24 15.88 -44.02
N SER A 46 -3.97 16.33 -43.01
CA SER A 46 -4.76 17.57 -43.07
C SER A 46 -4.65 18.32 -41.75
N MET A 47 -4.21 19.57 -41.85
CA MET A 47 -4.15 20.55 -40.78
C MET A 47 -5.49 21.25 -40.65
N GLU A 48 -6.09 21.23 -39.46
CA GLU A 48 -7.04 22.26 -39.02
C GLU A 48 -6.71 22.66 -37.58
N SER A 49 -6.84 23.97 -37.34
CA SER A 49 -6.48 24.72 -36.12
C SER A 49 -7.67 24.82 -35.15
N PRO A 50 -7.47 25.31 -33.90
CA PRO A 50 -8.16 24.81 -32.72
C PRO A 50 -9.39 25.64 -32.35
N ASP A 51 -10.50 24.95 -32.06
CA ASP A 51 -11.63 25.53 -31.35
C ASP A 51 -11.78 24.90 -29.96
N GLY A 52 -12.06 25.78 -28.99
CA GLY A 52 -12.02 25.54 -27.55
C GLY A 52 -12.82 24.33 -27.08
N GLY A 53 -12.09 23.30 -26.65
CA GLY A 53 -12.63 22.18 -25.88
C GLY A 53 -12.92 22.61 -24.45
N CYS A 54 -14.19 22.88 -24.16
CA CYS A 54 -14.74 22.71 -22.82
C CYS A 54 -14.32 21.32 -22.32
N HIS A 55 -13.61 21.24 -21.19
CA HIS A 55 -13.29 19.98 -20.51
C HIS A 55 -14.60 19.25 -20.18
N GLN A 56 -15.07 18.41 -21.10
CA GLN A 56 -16.01 17.36 -20.76
C GLN A 56 -15.22 16.39 -19.89
N SER A 57 -15.44 16.47 -18.58
CA SER A 57 -14.98 15.46 -17.64
C SER A 57 -15.60 14.14 -18.10
N ASN A 58 -14.81 13.33 -18.81
CA ASN A 58 -15.11 11.94 -19.05
C ASN A 58 -15.12 11.26 -17.68
N SER A 59 -16.26 11.32 -16.99
CA SER A 59 -16.53 10.58 -15.77
C SER A 59 -16.63 9.10 -16.18
N ARG A 60 -15.48 8.48 -16.47
CA ARG A 60 -15.38 7.03 -16.59
C ARG A 60 -15.87 6.47 -15.26
N ARG A 61 -16.87 5.60 -15.31
CA ARG A 61 -17.41 4.94 -14.11
C ARG A 61 -16.28 4.17 -13.44
N ILE A 62 -15.97 4.56 -12.20
CA ILE A 62 -14.97 3.89 -11.37
C ILE A 62 -15.59 2.55 -10.93
N GLY A 63 -15.32 1.45 -11.65
CA GLY A 63 -15.86 0.16 -11.20
C GLY A 63 -15.66 -1.06 -12.11
N GLU A 64 -15.85 -0.93 -13.43
CA GLU A 64 -15.78 -2.09 -14.32
C GLU A 64 -14.34 -2.61 -14.45
N GLY A 65 -14.04 -3.72 -13.76
CA GLY A 65 -12.73 -4.39 -13.77
C GLY A 65 -11.78 -4.00 -12.63
N LEU A 66 -12.16 -3.06 -11.77
CA LEU A 66 -11.35 -2.70 -10.59
C LEU A 66 -11.60 -3.62 -9.39
N ARG A 67 -12.82 -4.17 -9.28
CA ARG A 67 -13.29 -4.93 -8.14
C ARG A 67 -13.34 -6.41 -8.43
N TRP A 68 -12.88 -7.20 -7.47
CA TRP A 68 -13.20 -8.63 -7.43
C TRP A 68 -14.67 -8.83 -7.10
N SER A 69 -15.22 -10.00 -7.43
CA SER A 69 -16.56 -10.34 -6.97
C SER A 69 -16.58 -10.40 -5.43
N GLU A 70 -17.75 -10.18 -4.83
CA GLU A 70 -17.90 -10.28 -3.37
C GLU A 70 -17.45 -11.66 -2.86
N GLU A 71 -17.83 -12.73 -3.56
CA GLU A 71 -17.46 -14.09 -3.18
C GLU A 71 -15.94 -14.31 -3.26
N ASP A 72 -15.32 -13.81 -4.34
CA ASP A 72 -13.87 -13.92 -4.51
C ASP A 72 -13.11 -13.15 -3.44
N VAL A 73 -13.47 -11.88 -3.17
CA VAL A 73 -12.73 -11.11 -2.17
C VAL A 73 -12.85 -11.73 -0.77
N LEU A 74 -14.04 -12.20 -0.39
CA LEU A 74 -14.26 -12.84 0.91
C LEU A 74 -13.53 -14.18 1.02
N ARG A 75 -13.48 -14.98 -0.04
CA ARG A 75 -12.76 -16.26 -0.06
C ARG A 75 -11.25 -16.06 -0.02
N GLU A 76 -10.73 -15.22 -0.90
CA GLU A 76 -9.30 -15.08 -1.14
C GLU A 76 -8.62 -14.27 -0.02
N VAL A 77 -9.31 -13.34 0.65
CA VAL A 77 -8.73 -12.64 1.80
C VAL A 77 -8.50 -13.58 2.99
N VAL A 78 -9.29 -14.66 3.12
CA VAL A 78 -9.12 -15.64 4.20
C VAL A 78 -7.87 -16.48 3.98
N ASP A 79 -7.66 -16.90 2.74
CA ASP A 79 -6.49 -17.67 2.33
C ASP A 79 -5.80 -17.03 1.11
N PRO A 80 -5.08 -15.91 1.31
CA PRO A 80 -4.46 -15.16 0.22
C PRO A 80 -3.31 -15.89 -0.48
N GLY A 81 -2.78 -16.96 0.13
CA GLY A 81 -1.70 -17.75 -0.42
C GLY A 81 -0.56 -16.93 -1.03
N ALA A 82 -0.03 -17.40 -2.16
CA ALA A 82 1.11 -16.76 -2.81
C ALA A 82 0.76 -15.47 -3.58
N TRP A 83 -0.51 -15.24 -3.96
CA TRP A 83 -0.86 -14.08 -4.78
C TRP A 83 -0.72 -12.77 -4.01
N ALA A 84 -0.92 -12.78 -2.69
CA ALA A 84 -0.74 -11.58 -1.88
C ALA A 84 0.73 -11.22 -1.66
N ARG A 85 1.69 -12.09 -2.00
CA ARG A 85 3.12 -11.78 -1.87
C ARG A 85 3.50 -10.70 -2.88
N GLY A 86 4.01 -9.59 -2.37
CA GLY A 86 4.47 -8.51 -3.23
C GLY A 86 5.80 -8.83 -3.90
N PRO A 87 6.28 -7.94 -4.79
CA PRO A 87 7.49 -8.17 -5.57
C PRO A 87 8.77 -8.28 -4.73
N HIS A 88 8.76 -7.80 -3.48
CA HIS A 88 9.86 -7.97 -2.53
C HIS A 88 9.34 -8.25 -1.11
N SER A 89 10.25 -8.68 -0.23
CA SER A 89 10.01 -9.11 1.16
C SER A 89 9.16 -8.17 2.02
N ARG A 90 9.17 -6.87 1.73
CA ARG A 90 8.44 -5.82 2.46
C ARG A 90 7.22 -5.29 1.70
N SER A 91 6.63 -6.08 0.81
CA SER A 91 5.45 -5.68 0.04
C SER A 91 4.43 -6.80 -0.06
N ASN A 92 3.17 -6.42 -0.24
CA ASN A 92 2.08 -7.34 -0.49
C ASN A 92 1.06 -6.71 -1.44
N TRP A 93 0.42 -7.54 -2.25
CA TRP A 93 -0.72 -7.13 -3.04
C TRP A 93 -1.98 -7.08 -2.19
N LEU A 94 -2.91 -6.21 -2.59
CA LEU A 94 -4.30 -6.23 -2.14
C LEU A 94 -5.19 -6.67 -3.32
N PRO A 95 -6.37 -7.24 -3.06
CA PRO A 95 -7.26 -7.77 -4.10
C PRO A 95 -7.94 -6.61 -4.85
N ILE A 96 -7.19 -5.83 -5.64
CA ILE A 96 -7.67 -4.65 -6.37
C ILE A 96 -7.12 -4.74 -7.80
N GLY A 97 -7.98 -4.51 -8.79
CA GLY A 97 -7.74 -4.81 -10.20
C GLY A 97 -8.30 -6.18 -10.58
N GLN A 98 -7.84 -6.74 -11.70
CA GLN A 98 -8.26 -8.07 -12.14
C GLN A 98 -7.47 -9.16 -11.42
N ARG A 99 -8.04 -10.36 -11.28
CA ARG A 99 -7.36 -11.49 -10.62
C ARG A 99 -6.04 -11.85 -11.30
N GLU A 100 -6.00 -11.73 -12.62
CA GLU A 100 -4.83 -11.98 -13.46
C GLU A 100 -3.87 -10.79 -13.52
N ARG A 101 -4.32 -9.60 -13.08
CA ARG A 101 -3.57 -8.34 -13.14
C ARG A 101 -3.94 -7.44 -11.97
N LEU A 102 -3.29 -7.70 -10.84
CA LEU A 102 -3.40 -6.86 -9.64
C LEU A 102 -2.83 -5.46 -9.91
N GLN A 103 -3.52 -4.44 -9.40
CA GLN A 103 -3.18 -3.03 -9.64
C GLN A 103 -2.76 -2.28 -8.37
N PHE A 104 -2.83 -2.89 -7.18
CA PHE A 104 -2.57 -2.21 -5.93
C PHE A 104 -1.64 -3.00 -5.01
N CYS A 105 -0.39 -2.55 -4.91
CA CYS A 105 0.61 -3.07 -4.01
C CYS A 105 0.87 -2.07 -2.88
N VAL A 106 1.00 -2.58 -1.66
CA VAL A 106 1.45 -1.81 -0.50
C VAL A 106 2.80 -2.33 -0.05
N GLY A 107 3.73 -1.44 0.30
CA GLY A 107 5.05 -1.89 0.69
C GLY A 107 5.90 -0.86 1.43
N GLY A 108 7.08 -1.30 1.85
CA GLY A 108 8.09 -0.44 2.47
C GLY A 108 8.81 0.45 1.45
N TRP A 109 9.87 1.10 1.90
CA TRP A 109 10.62 2.01 1.03
C TRP A 109 11.10 1.31 -0.27
N PRO A 110 10.78 1.85 -1.47
CA PRO A 110 11.03 1.17 -2.74
C PRO A 110 12.50 1.22 -3.18
N PHE A 111 13.29 2.11 -2.57
CA PHE A 111 14.68 2.34 -2.93
C PHE A 111 15.62 1.86 -1.83
N LYS A 112 16.88 2.28 -1.90
CA LYS A 112 17.88 1.98 -0.88
C LYS A 112 17.45 2.43 0.51
N LEU A 113 17.22 1.46 1.40
CA LEU A 113 17.06 1.70 2.82
C LEU A 113 18.40 2.14 3.42
N PRO A 114 18.46 3.29 4.09
CA PRO A 114 19.66 3.71 4.81
C PRO A 114 19.89 2.83 6.03
N SER A 115 21.15 2.76 6.47
CA SER A 115 21.47 2.13 7.76
C SER A 115 20.91 2.99 8.91
N GLY A 116 20.28 2.34 9.89
CA GLY A 116 19.63 3.03 11.01
C GLY A 116 18.43 2.26 11.58
N TYR A 117 17.96 2.66 12.77
CA TYR A 117 16.79 2.04 13.44
C TYR A 117 16.88 0.50 13.60
N GLY A 118 18.09 -0.03 13.82
CA GLY A 118 18.30 -1.48 13.94
C GLY A 118 18.31 -2.24 12.60
N ILE A 119 18.32 -1.53 11.47
CA ILE A 119 18.44 -2.11 10.12
C ILE A 119 19.87 -1.89 9.61
N SER A 120 20.45 -2.92 9.00
CA SER A 120 21.81 -2.90 8.42
C SER A 120 21.99 -1.96 7.23
N GLY A 121 20.90 -1.37 6.71
CA GLY A 121 20.87 -0.67 5.43
C GLY A 121 20.96 -1.64 4.25
N GLU A 122 20.70 -1.13 3.05
CA GLU A 122 20.81 -1.87 1.79
C GLU A 122 22.00 -1.36 0.95
N SER A 123 22.64 -2.28 0.23
CA SER A 123 23.56 -1.98 -0.88
C SER A 123 22.83 -1.35 -2.07
N ASP A 124 23.58 -0.75 -3.01
CA ASP A 124 22.96 -0.21 -4.23
C ASP A 124 22.43 -1.37 -5.10
N GLU A 125 23.07 -2.52 -5.09
CA GLU A 125 22.69 -3.74 -5.82
C GLU A 125 21.38 -4.35 -5.29
N GLU A 126 21.20 -4.40 -3.97
CA GLU A 126 19.94 -4.81 -3.33
C GLU A 126 18.80 -3.85 -3.68
N ALA A 127 19.07 -2.54 -3.61
CA ALA A 127 18.10 -1.51 -3.95
C ALA A 127 17.70 -1.56 -5.44
N GLU A 128 18.66 -1.70 -6.35
CA GLU A 128 18.39 -1.88 -7.78
C GLU A 128 17.59 -3.16 -8.05
N THR A 129 17.89 -4.23 -7.32
CA THR A 129 17.15 -5.49 -7.45
C THR A 129 15.71 -5.34 -6.99
N LYS A 130 15.48 -4.69 -5.85
CA LYS A 130 14.13 -4.36 -5.38
C LYS A 130 13.35 -3.51 -6.39
N VAL A 131 13.96 -2.46 -6.92
CA VAL A 131 13.34 -1.60 -7.95
C VAL A 131 13.00 -2.42 -9.20
N ARG A 132 13.93 -3.27 -9.67
CA ARG A 132 13.70 -4.13 -10.83
C ARG A 132 12.52 -5.06 -10.63
N LEU A 133 12.41 -5.71 -9.47
CA LEU A 133 11.29 -6.58 -9.12
C LEU A 133 9.95 -5.83 -9.14
N LEU A 134 9.91 -4.60 -8.62
CA LEU A 134 8.70 -3.76 -8.69
C LEU A 134 8.30 -3.48 -10.14
N LEU A 135 9.25 -3.08 -10.98
CA LEU A 135 8.99 -2.77 -12.38
C LEU A 135 8.61 -4.01 -13.20
N GLU A 136 9.25 -5.16 -12.97
CA GLU A 136 8.91 -6.45 -13.60
C GLU A 136 7.52 -6.95 -13.19
N ALA A 137 7.08 -6.60 -11.97
CA ALA A 137 5.71 -6.85 -11.52
C ALA A 137 4.69 -5.85 -12.08
N GLY A 138 5.12 -4.95 -12.98
CA GLY A 138 4.26 -4.02 -13.69
C GLY A 138 3.99 -2.71 -12.95
N VAL A 139 4.65 -2.43 -11.82
CA VAL A 139 4.48 -1.17 -11.08
C VAL A 139 4.81 0.03 -11.98
N THR A 140 3.83 0.92 -12.14
CA THR A 140 3.95 2.14 -12.95
C THR A 140 3.79 3.42 -12.14
N THR A 141 3.14 3.38 -10.97
CA THR A 141 2.89 4.56 -10.15
C THR A 141 3.43 4.35 -8.73
N PHE A 142 4.38 5.18 -8.30
CA PHE A 142 4.98 5.13 -6.96
C PHE A 142 4.38 6.23 -6.09
N VAL A 143 3.55 5.84 -5.11
CA VAL A 143 2.84 6.76 -4.22
C VAL A 143 3.63 6.92 -2.92
N ASN A 144 4.12 8.12 -2.66
CA ASN A 144 4.94 8.39 -1.48
C ASN A 144 4.14 8.98 -0.31
N LEU A 145 4.10 8.26 0.82
CA LEU A 145 3.45 8.72 2.05
C LEU A 145 4.43 9.30 3.08
N THR A 146 5.74 9.30 2.79
CA THR A 146 6.75 9.78 3.74
C THR A 146 6.80 11.29 3.81
N GLN A 147 7.06 11.82 5.01
CA GLN A 147 7.19 13.25 5.24
C GLN A 147 8.66 13.60 5.37
N SER A 148 9.14 14.53 4.55
CA SER A 148 10.52 15.04 4.63
C SER A 148 10.76 15.92 5.87
N THR A 149 10.53 15.42 7.08
CA THR A 149 10.96 16.05 8.34
C THR A 149 12.37 15.60 8.68
N THR A 150 13.08 16.36 9.53
CA THR A 150 14.50 16.16 9.85
C THR A 150 14.86 14.72 10.24
N HIS A 151 13.97 13.95 10.89
CA HIS A 151 14.27 12.56 11.26
C HIS A 151 14.15 11.56 10.08
N GLU A 152 13.17 11.72 9.19
CA GLU A 152 13.10 10.94 7.93
C GLU A 152 14.11 11.45 6.89
N LEU A 153 14.46 12.75 6.94
CA LEU A 153 15.53 13.38 6.16
C LEU A 153 16.90 12.92 6.63
N LEU A 154 17.17 12.71 7.92
CA LEU A 154 18.48 12.20 8.36
C LEU A 154 18.78 10.84 7.74
N LEU A 155 17.74 10.02 7.53
CA LEU A 155 17.80 8.79 6.73
C LEU A 155 17.97 9.08 5.23
N SER A 156 17.31 10.11 4.68
CA SER A 156 17.44 10.52 3.27
C SER A 156 18.62 11.44 2.93
N THR A 157 19.40 11.90 3.94
CA THR A 157 20.57 12.78 3.76
C THR A 157 21.80 12.00 3.32
N ALA A 158 21.76 10.67 3.42
CA ALA A 158 22.47 9.83 2.48
C ALA A 158 21.87 10.13 1.09
N SER A 159 22.50 11.05 0.36
CA SER A 159 22.00 11.60 -0.92
C SER A 159 21.53 10.52 -1.89
N ASN A 160 22.10 9.31 -1.77
CA ASN A 160 21.82 8.12 -2.53
C ASN A 160 20.54 7.35 -2.14
N SER A 161 19.77 7.75 -1.13
CA SER A 161 18.50 7.08 -0.75
C SER A 161 17.24 7.89 -1.08
N SER A 162 17.40 9.13 -1.55
CA SER A 162 16.29 10.04 -1.84
C SER A 162 15.57 9.71 -3.17
N TYR A 163 14.32 10.14 -3.28
CA TYR A 163 13.57 10.14 -4.54
C TYR A 163 14.33 10.88 -5.66
N ALA A 164 14.92 12.05 -5.36
CA ALA A 164 15.69 12.81 -6.34
C ALA A 164 16.87 12.04 -6.93
N SER A 165 17.50 11.15 -6.15
CA SER A 165 18.57 10.27 -6.61
C SER A 165 18.07 9.05 -7.38
N TRP A 166 16.96 8.45 -6.93
CA TRP A 166 16.48 7.18 -7.49
C TRP A 166 15.53 7.33 -8.67
N GLU A 167 14.71 8.38 -8.75
CA GLU A 167 13.77 8.58 -9.87
C GLU A 167 14.46 8.47 -11.24
N PRO A 168 15.62 9.14 -11.52
CA PRO A 168 16.32 8.99 -12.79
C PRO A 168 16.80 7.55 -13.04
N ARG A 169 17.26 6.85 -12.01
CA ARG A 169 17.72 5.45 -12.09
C ARG A 169 16.56 4.51 -12.41
N VAL A 170 15.43 4.68 -11.72
CA VAL A 170 14.22 3.87 -11.91
C VAL A 170 13.66 4.08 -13.32
N ARG A 171 13.66 5.32 -13.85
CA ARG A 171 13.27 5.60 -15.25
C ARG A 171 14.19 4.92 -16.26
N LEU A 172 15.50 4.92 -16.01
CA LEU A 172 16.46 4.22 -16.86
C LEU A 172 16.24 2.70 -16.83
N LEU A 173 16.02 2.11 -15.64
CA LEU A 173 15.68 0.70 -15.48
C LEU A 173 14.35 0.37 -16.18
N GLY A 174 13.33 1.21 -16.01
CA GLY A 174 12.03 1.07 -16.67
C GLY A 174 12.15 1.03 -18.20
N THR A 175 12.95 1.93 -18.77
CA THR A 175 13.21 1.95 -20.22
C THR A 175 13.84 0.65 -20.71
N ARG A 176 14.76 0.05 -19.94
CA ARG A 176 15.42 -1.23 -20.31
C ARG A 176 14.46 -2.40 -20.34
N ILE A 177 13.40 -2.38 -19.54
CA ILE A 177 12.40 -3.46 -19.47
C ILE A 177 11.08 -3.13 -20.19
N GLY A 178 11.00 -1.98 -20.88
CA GLY A 178 9.82 -1.57 -21.63
C GLY A 178 8.71 -0.91 -20.81
N ALA A 179 8.96 -0.51 -19.55
CA ALA A 179 8.02 0.29 -18.76
C ALA A 179 8.10 1.77 -19.18
N SER A 180 7.15 2.23 -20.00
CA SER A 180 7.23 3.52 -20.67
C SER A 180 6.56 4.71 -19.95
N THR A 181 5.82 4.49 -18.87
CA THR A 181 5.03 5.56 -18.21
C THR A 181 5.10 5.50 -16.67
N LEU A 182 6.26 5.81 -16.11
CA LEU A 182 6.43 5.87 -14.65
C LEU A 182 5.94 7.19 -14.05
N ASN A 183 5.07 7.11 -13.06
CA ASN A 183 4.52 8.22 -12.30
C ASN A 183 5.08 8.24 -10.85
N PHE A 184 5.59 9.40 -10.44
CA PHE A 184 6.11 9.66 -9.08
C PHE A 184 5.50 10.95 -8.48
N SER A 185 4.48 11.54 -9.13
CA SER A 185 3.91 12.82 -8.71
C SER A 185 3.00 12.71 -7.49
N ILE A 186 2.42 11.53 -7.25
CA ILE A 186 1.44 11.31 -6.18
C ILE A 186 2.16 11.19 -4.84
N LYS A 187 1.92 12.18 -3.98
CA LYS A 187 2.53 12.30 -2.67
C LYS A 187 1.49 12.76 -1.66
N CYS A 188 1.44 12.10 -0.51
CA CYS A 188 0.62 12.54 0.62
C CYS A 188 1.44 12.38 1.90
N PRO A 189 2.28 13.37 2.22
CA PRO A 189 3.16 13.30 3.38
C PRO A 189 2.36 13.08 4.67
N MET A 190 2.69 12.00 5.38
CA MET A 190 2.13 11.67 6.69
C MET A 190 3.26 11.56 7.71
N PRO A 191 3.11 12.11 8.93
CA PRO A 191 4.08 11.91 10.00
C PRO A 191 4.21 10.42 10.33
N ASP A 192 5.40 9.99 10.74
CA ASP A 192 5.62 8.60 11.12
C ASP A 192 4.70 8.19 12.29
N GLU A 193 4.17 6.97 12.24
CA GLU A 193 3.17 6.43 13.17
C GLU A 193 1.84 7.23 13.29
N GLY A 194 1.70 8.33 12.54
CA GLY A 194 0.54 9.21 12.58
C GLY A 194 -0.34 9.11 11.34
N VAL A 195 -1.12 10.17 11.15
CA VAL A 195 -2.08 10.38 10.05
C VAL A 195 -1.91 11.78 9.47
N THR A 196 -2.41 11.99 8.25
CA THR A 196 -2.62 13.33 7.67
C THR A 196 -4.03 13.84 7.97
N SER A 197 -4.37 15.05 7.54
CA SER A 197 -5.76 15.55 7.63
C SER A 197 -6.70 14.77 6.72
N ASP A 198 -7.97 14.66 7.10
CA ASP A 198 -8.97 13.96 6.30
C ASP A 198 -9.13 14.53 4.87
N ASP A 199 -8.99 15.85 4.68
CA ASP A 199 -9.02 16.46 3.33
C ASP A 199 -7.89 15.96 2.43
N LEU A 200 -6.66 15.90 2.96
CA LEU A 200 -5.48 15.40 2.24
C LEU A 200 -5.59 13.91 1.96
N LEU A 201 -6.11 13.11 2.90
CA LEU A 201 -6.37 11.70 2.66
C LEU A 201 -7.47 11.53 1.60
N ALA A 202 -8.57 12.27 1.69
CA ALA A 202 -9.67 12.16 0.73
C ALA A 202 -9.19 12.51 -0.68
N LYS A 203 -8.39 13.57 -0.82
CA LYS A 203 -7.77 13.95 -2.11
C LYS A 203 -6.84 12.85 -2.63
N LEU A 204 -6.02 12.26 -1.76
CA LEU A 204 -5.17 11.13 -2.15
C LEU A 204 -6.02 9.97 -2.67
N LEU A 205 -7.03 9.54 -1.90
CA LEU A 205 -7.87 8.40 -2.26
C LEU A 205 -8.60 8.61 -3.59
N GLU A 206 -9.08 9.84 -3.84
CA GLU A 206 -9.65 10.25 -5.13
C GLU A 206 -8.66 10.07 -6.28
N GLU A 207 -7.45 10.62 -6.14
CA GLU A 207 -6.37 10.50 -7.15
C GLU A 207 -5.95 9.04 -7.38
N LEU A 208 -5.93 8.20 -6.33
CA LEU A 208 -5.62 6.77 -6.46
C LEU A 208 -6.74 6.02 -7.19
N LEU A 209 -8.01 6.30 -6.88
CA LEU A 209 -9.15 5.69 -7.57
C LEU A 209 -9.19 6.08 -9.05
N GLU A 210 -8.85 7.33 -9.38
CA GLU A 210 -8.70 7.80 -10.75
C GLU A 210 -7.58 7.06 -11.50
N GLU A 211 -6.39 6.95 -10.90
CA GLU A 211 -5.28 6.19 -11.50
C GLU A 211 -5.64 4.72 -11.72
N LEU A 212 -6.35 4.11 -10.77
CA LEU A 212 -6.78 2.71 -10.86
C LEU A 212 -7.79 2.44 -11.99
N CYS A 213 -8.46 3.47 -12.53
CA CYS A 213 -9.33 3.34 -13.68
C CYS A 213 -8.58 3.09 -15.00
N ASP A 214 -7.27 3.36 -15.03
CA ASP A 214 -6.42 2.99 -16.14
C ASP A 214 -5.84 1.58 -15.90
N GLN A 215 -6.23 0.61 -16.74
CA GLN A 215 -5.79 -0.79 -16.62
C GLN A 215 -4.28 -0.98 -16.80
N GLU A 216 -3.58 0.03 -17.34
CA GLU A 216 -2.13 0.04 -17.44
C GLU A 216 -1.44 0.57 -16.17
N ARG A 217 -2.21 1.06 -15.20
CA ARG A 217 -1.71 1.55 -13.92
C ARG A 217 -1.66 0.45 -12.86
N VAL A 218 -0.49 0.36 -12.24
CA VAL A 218 -0.22 -0.49 -11.08
C VAL A 218 0.47 0.37 -10.04
N LEU A 219 -0.22 0.58 -8.94
CA LEU A 219 0.17 1.48 -7.87
C LEU A 219 1.00 0.71 -6.84
N TYR A 220 2.12 1.33 -6.44
CA TYR A 220 2.92 0.93 -5.31
C TYR A 220 2.85 2.01 -4.23
N VAL A 221 2.01 1.79 -3.23
CA VAL A 221 1.77 2.70 -2.11
C VAL A 221 2.68 2.36 -0.95
N HIS A 222 3.57 3.28 -0.61
CA HIS A 222 4.60 2.98 0.39
C HIS A 222 4.76 4.04 1.46
N CYS A 223 5.32 3.56 2.55
CA CYS A 223 5.97 4.34 3.58
C CYS A 223 7.28 3.63 3.93
N TYR A 224 7.89 3.91 5.08
CA TYR A 224 9.18 3.29 5.40
C TYR A 224 9.09 1.76 5.53
N GLY A 225 8.14 1.25 6.33
CA GLY A 225 7.94 -0.19 6.56
C GLY A 225 6.75 -0.82 5.82
N GLY A 226 5.87 -0.01 5.25
CA GLY A 226 4.74 -0.49 4.45
C GLY A 226 3.57 -1.08 5.22
N HIS A 227 3.41 -0.74 6.50
CA HIS A 227 2.34 -1.23 7.37
C HIS A 227 1.48 -0.08 7.93
N GLY A 228 2.09 0.95 8.53
CA GLY A 228 1.36 2.04 9.23
C GLY A 228 0.60 2.96 8.27
N ARG A 229 1.31 3.93 7.69
CA ARG A 229 0.74 4.90 6.73
C ARG A 229 0.17 4.21 5.49
N SER A 230 0.88 3.22 4.95
CA SER A 230 0.39 2.39 3.84
C SER A 230 -0.87 1.60 4.23
N GLY A 231 -1.01 1.19 5.48
CA GLY A 231 -2.21 0.51 5.99
C GLY A 231 -3.41 1.43 6.11
N VAL A 232 -3.21 2.70 6.48
CA VAL A 232 -4.28 3.71 6.42
C VAL A 232 -4.85 3.78 5.01
N VAL A 233 -4.00 3.96 4.00
CA VAL A 233 -4.43 4.07 2.61
C VAL A 233 -5.01 2.75 2.09
N GLY A 234 -4.34 1.63 2.34
CA GLY A 234 -4.78 0.30 1.91
C GLY A 234 -6.14 -0.09 2.49
N CYS A 235 -6.33 0.06 3.80
CA CYS A 235 -7.61 -0.22 4.45
C CYS A 235 -8.71 0.74 3.99
N SER A 236 -8.38 2.02 3.77
CA SER A 236 -9.33 3.01 3.25
C SER A 236 -9.85 2.63 1.85
N ILE A 237 -8.97 2.23 0.94
CA ILE A 237 -9.37 1.73 -0.39
C ILE A 237 -10.20 0.45 -0.27
N LEU A 238 -9.85 -0.47 0.63
CA LEU A 238 -10.65 -1.68 0.87
C LEU A 238 -12.06 -1.36 1.39
N CYS A 239 -12.21 -0.40 2.32
CA CYS A 239 -13.52 0.05 2.80
C CYS A 239 -14.38 0.62 1.67
N LEU A 240 -13.77 1.42 0.79
CA LEU A 240 -14.45 2.06 -0.34
C LEU A 240 -14.86 1.04 -1.42
N LEU A 241 -13.98 0.10 -1.77
CA LEU A 241 -14.22 -0.84 -2.86
C LEU A 241 -15.01 -2.08 -2.44
N TYR A 242 -14.91 -2.49 -1.17
CA TYR A 242 -15.48 -3.75 -0.69
C TYR A 242 -16.30 -3.59 0.61
N PRO A 243 -17.45 -2.90 0.58
CA PRO A 243 -18.38 -2.88 1.72
C PRO A 243 -18.80 -4.28 2.18
N CYS A 244 -18.77 -5.27 1.27
CA CYS A 244 -19.04 -6.66 1.58
C CYS A 244 -18.06 -7.29 2.58
N LEU A 245 -16.87 -6.71 2.80
CA LEU A 245 -15.94 -7.16 3.85
C LEU A 245 -16.59 -7.13 5.23
N ALA A 246 -17.62 -6.31 5.48
CA ALA A 246 -18.39 -6.36 6.71
C ALA A 246 -18.91 -7.79 7.01
N LYS A 247 -19.13 -8.63 6.00
CA LYS A 247 -19.57 -10.03 6.13
C LYS A 247 -18.48 -11.00 6.59
N LEU A 248 -17.22 -10.55 6.72
CA LEU A 248 -16.13 -11.38 7.24
C LEU A 248 -16.51 -11.94 8.62
N PRO A 249 -16.31 -13.24 8.89
CA PRO A 249 -16.58 -13.85 10.19
C PRO A 249 -15.93 -13.11 11.36
N GLN A 250 -16.66 -13.00 12.48
CA GLN A 250 -16.16 -12.34 13.68
C GLN A 250 -14.85 -12.97 14.19
N SER A 251 -14.71 -14.29 14.12
CA SER A 251 -13.49 -15.00 14.54
C SER A 251 -12.24 -14.54 13.78
N GLN A 252 -12.37 -14.26 12.47
CA GLN A 252 -11.28 -13.77 11.65
C GLN A 252 -10.95 -12.31 11.95
N ARG A 253 -11.97 -11.47 12.18
CA ARG A 253 -11.74 -10.11 12.70
C ARG A 253 -11.03 -10.14 14.04
N ASP A 254 -11.43 -11.03 14.93
CA ASP A 254 -10.83 -11.11 16.26
C ASP A 254 -9.34 -11.47 16.17
N GLU A 255 -9.02 -12.54 15.44
CA GLU A 255 -7.65 -13.06 15.30
C GLU A 255 -6.73 -12.10 14.53
N TRP A 256 -7.22 -11.45 13.48
CA TRP A 256 -6.36 -10.68 12.56
C TRP A 256 -6.34 -9.18 12.82
N CYS A 257 -7.27 -8.68 13.63
CA CYS A 257 -7.49 -7.26 13.85
C CYS A 257 -7.64 -6.94 15.35
N VAL A 258 -8.64 -7.50 16.06
CA VAL A 258 -8.96 -7.10 17.44
C VAL A 258 -7.91 -7.53 18.47
N GLU A 259 -7.56 -8.82 18.55
CA GLU A 259 -6.56 -9.32 19.51
C GLU A 259 -5.17 -8.69 19.30
N PRO A 260 -4.69 -8.55 18.05
CA PRO A 260 -3.46 -7.83 17.79
C PRO A 260 -3.52 -6.38 18.28
N MET A 261 -4.59 -5.63 17.97
CA MET A 261 -4.73 -4.25 18.42
C MET A 261 -4.72 -4.12 19.94
N ARG A 262 -5.44 -5.01 20.63
CA ARG A 262 -5.44 -5.07 22.10
C ARG A 262 -4.06 -5.38 22.68
N SER A 263 -3.14 -5.94 21.89
CA SER A 263 -1.81 -6.31 22.35
C SER A 263 -0.78 -5.21 22.16
N TYR A 264 -0.85 -4.42 21.08
CA TYR A 264 0.18 -3.41 20.77
C TYR A 264 -0.32 -1.99 20.55
N VAL A 265 -1.59 -1.74 20.21
CA VAL A 265 -2.11 -0.36 20.06
C VAL A 265 -2.40 0.24 21.43
N TRP A 266 -2.02 1.51 21.59
CA TRP A 266 -2.37 2.32 22.76
C TRP A 266 -3.40 3.39 22.37
N PRO A 267 -4.46 3.59 23.16
CA PRO A 267 -4.81 2.81 24.36
C PRO A 267 -5.32 1.40 24.00
N ARG A 268 -5.25 0.45 24.96
CA ARG A 268 -5.56 -0.98 24.74
C ARG A 268 -7.03 -1.24 24.41
N ASP A 269 -7.90 -0.28 24.71
CA ASP A 269 -9.33 -0.23 24.41
C ASP A 269 -9.62 0.52 23.08
N ALA A 270 -8.63 0.75 22.22
CA ALA A 270 -8.78 1.50 20.96
C ALA A 270 -9.93 1.00 20.08
N VAL A 271 -10.10 -0.32 19.96
CA VAL A 271 -11.19 -0.93 19.19
C VAL A 271 -12.56 -0.62 19.80
N ASP A 272 -12.66 -0.70 21.13
CA ASP A 272 -13.91 -0.45 21.84
C ASP A 272 -14.30 1.03 21.76
N ARG A 273 -13.30 1.94 21.79
CA ARG A 273 -13.51 3.38 21.54
C ARG A 273 -13.99 3.65 20.12
N MET A 274 -13.38 3.01 19.12
CA MET A 274 -13.78 3.15 17.72
C MET A 274 -15.22 2.64 17.52
N ARG A 275 -15.57 1.46 18.06
CA ARG A 275 -16.94 0.91 18.04
C ARG A 275 -17.96 1.86 18.66
N LEU A 276 -17.64 2.42 19.83
CA LEU A 276 -18.52 3.37 20.52
C LEU A 276 -18.73 4.65 19.70
N LYS A 277 -17.68 5.14 19.04
CA LYS A 277 -17.70 6.41 18.30
C LYS A 277 -18.45 6.31 16.97
N PHE A 278 -18.26 5.23 16.20
CA PHE A 278 -18.76 5.12 14.83
C PHE A 278 -19.96 4.18 14.65
N GLY A 279 -20.35 3.45 15.69
CA GLY A 279 -21.44 2.48 15.62
C GLY A 279 -21.03 1.14 14.99
N ALA A 280 -21.93 0.16 15.09
CA ALA A 280 -21.61 -1.24 14.79
C ALA A 280 -21.25 -1.49 13.32
N GLU A 281 -21.99 -0.91 12.38
CA GLU A 281 -21.79 -1.17 10.95
C GLU A 281 -20.44 -0.63 10.43
N VAL A 282 -20.13 0.62 10.75
CA VAL A 282 -18.84 1.24 10.38
C VAL A 282 -17.68 0.52 11.06
N ALA A 283 -17.83 0.18 12.35
CA ALA A 283 -16.81 -0.55 13.08
C ALA A 283 -16.57 -1.94 12.47
N GLN A 284 -17.64 -2.64 12.09
CA GLN A 284 -17.57 -3.95 11.46
C GLN A 284 -16.82 -3.89 10.12
N LEU A 285 -17.14 -2.93 9.26
CA LEU A 285 -16.43 -2.73 7.99
C LEU A 285 -14.96 -2.36 8.20
N THR A 286 -14.69 -1.45 9.14
CA THR A 286 -13.33 -1.02 9.49
C THR A 286 -12.48 -2.19 9.97
N GLU A 287 -13.00 -2.97 10.93
CA GLU A 287 -12.30 -4.13 11.47
C GLU A 287 -12.03 -5.19 10.40
N SER A 288 -13.01 -5.43 9.52
CA SER A 288 -12.85 -6.37 8.42
C SER A 288 -11.80 -5.91 7.40
N ALA A 289 -11.74 -4.61 7.06
CA ALA A 289 -10.73 -4.08 6.16
C ALA A 289 -9.32 -4.19 6.76
N VAL A 290 -9.18 -3.91 8.06
CA VAL A 290 -7.93 -4.09 8.81
C VAL A 290 -7.53 -5.56 8.86
N ALA A 291 -8.48 -6.46 9.15
CA ALA A 291 -8.23 -7.90 9.15
C ALA A 291 -7.76 -8.39 7.77
N ALA A 292 -8.42 -7.94 6.71
CA ALA A 292 -8.08 -8.27 5.34
C ALA A 292 -6.67 -7.80 4.96
N PHE A 293 -6.35 -6.54 5.28
CA PHE A 293 -5.02 -5.98 5.07
C PHE A 293 -3.96 -6.79 5.83
N ASN A 294 -4.16 -7.04 7.12
CA ASN A 294 -3.20 -7.76 7.95
C ASN A 294 -3.01 -9.21 7.50
N ARG A 295 -4.06 -9.87 7.01
CA ARG A 295 -3.97 -11.23 6.48
C ARG A 295 -3.16 -11.26 5.18
N CYS A 296 -3.40 -10.35 4.23
CA CYS A 296 -2.55 -10.21 3.04
C CYS A 296 -1.10 -9.86 3.42
N HIS A 297 -0.93 -8.97 4.40
CA HIS A 297 0.39 -8.54 4.88
C HIS A 297 1.18 -9.67 5.54
N SER A 298 0.52 -10.62 6.18
CA SER A 298 1.16 -11.77 6.83
C SER A 298 1.86 -12.73 5.86
N GLU A 299 1.59 -12.62 4.55
CA GLU A 299 2.26 -13.41 3.51
C GLU A 299 3.64 -12.86 3.13
N ARG A 300 4.05 -11.71 3.68
CA ARG A 300 5.39 -11.15 3.46
C ARG A 300 6.47 -12.14 3.90
N VAL A 301 7.52 -12.23 3.08
CA VAL A 301 8.71 -13.02 3.43
C VAL A 301 9.52 -12.21 4.43
N PHE A 302 9.56 -12.64 5.69
CA PHE A 302 10.31 -11.97 6.74
C PHE A 302 11.82 -11.98 6.46
N GLU A 303 12.37 -10.84 6.02
CA GLU A 303 13.78 -10.55 6.25
C GLU A 303 13.94 -10.19 7.73
N LEU A 304 14.79 -10.96 8.42
CA LEU A 304 15.24 -10.80 9.80
C LEU A 304 15.07 -9.36 10.32
N GLY A 305 13.96 -9.09 11.03
CA GLY A 305 13.76 -7.83 11.76
C GLY A 305 12.64 -6.89 11.27
N GLY A 306 11.91 -7.20 10.20
CA GLY A 306 10.61 -6.55 9.94
C GLY A 306 9.55 -7.11 10.90
N GLY A 307 9.23 -6.40 11.98
CA GLY A 307 8.42 -6.95 13.09
C GLY A 307 7.05 -7.51 12.70
N CYS A 308 6.47 -8.31 13.61
CA CYS A 308 5.06 -8.72 13.68
C CYS A 308 4.04 -7.54 13.74
N LEU A 309 4.45 -6.32 13.39
CA LEU A 309 3.66 -5.12 13.53
C LEU A 309 2.55 -5.14 12.48
N ARG A 310 1.39 -5.55 12.94
CA ARG A 310 0.13 -5.48 12.21
C ARG A 310 -0.39 -4.04 12.29
N PHE A 311 -1.06 -3.60 11.23
CA PHE A 311 -1.78 -2.33 11.23
C PHE A 311 -3.03 -2.46 12.13
N PRO A 312 -3.50 -1.40 12.81
CA PRO A 312 -2.99 -0.01 12.90
C PRO A 312 -1.91 0.20 13.97
N HIS A 313 -1.14 1.28 13.89
CA HIS A 313 -0.12 1.61 14.89
C HIS A 313 -0.62 2.53 16.01
N SER A 314 -1.74 3.22 15.79
CA SER A 314 -2.30 4.18 16.72
C SER A 314 -3.83 4.21 16.60
N LEU A 315 -4.50 4.72 17.64
CA LEU A 315 -5.94 4.98 17.58
C LEU A 315 -6.28 5.94 16.44
N ASP A 316 -5.46 6.97 16.19
CA ASP A 316 -5.71 7.95 15.13
C ASP A 316 -5.76 7.31 13.74
N GLN A 317 -4.87 6.34 13.46
CA GLN A 317 -4.90 5.57 12.21
C GLN A 317 -6.17 4.74 12.08
N LEU A 318 -6.58 4.06 13.16
CA LEU A 318 -7.81 3.28 13.17
C LEU A 318 -9.04 4.16 12.94
N GLU A 319 -9.14 5.28 13.65
CA GLU A 319 -10.27 6.20 13.54
C GLU A 319 -10.31 6.90 12.17
N GLN A 320 -9.18 7.15 11.52
CA GLN A 320 -9.17 7.73 10.18
C GLN A 320 -9.72 6.74 9.15
N VAL A 321 -9.39 5.45 9.25
CA VAL A 321 -10.01 4.41 8.40
C VAL A 321 -11.51 4.32 8.68
N ALA A 322 -11.94 4.41 9.95
CA ALA A 322 -13.35 4.41 10.30
C ALA A 322 -14.11 5.61 9.72
N ARG A 323 -13.51 6.80 9.70
CA ARG A 323 -14.10 7.98 9.03
C ARG A 323 -14.26 7.77 7.52
N VAL A 324 -13.28 7.14 6.86
CA VAL A 324 -13.44 6.76 5.45
C VAL A 324 -14.59 5.77 5.27
N ALA A 325 -14.65 4.72 6.10
CA ALA A 325 -15.71 3.71 6.05
C ALA A 325 -17.12 4.30 6.27
N SER A 326 -17.24 5.29 7.17
CA SER A 326 -18.51 6.00 7.43
C SER A 326 -18.95 6.96 6.31
N GLY A 327 -18.02 7.35 5.43
CA GLY A 327 -18.28 8.40 4.45
C GLY A 327 -18.47 9.79 5.05
N GLU A 328 -18.04 10.02 6.30
CA GLU A 328 -18.17 11.32 6.96
C GLU A 328 -17.27 12.40 6.33
N GLY A 329 -17.74 13.64 6.36
CA GLY A 329 -16.95 14.82 6.00
C GLY A 329 -16.40 14.78 4.57
N PRO A 330 -15.08 14.99 4.36
CA PRO A 330 -14.48 14.99 3.03
C PRO A 330 -14.65 13.67 2.27
N PHE A 331 -14.92 12.55 2.94
CA PHE A 331 -15.02 11.23 2.32
C PHE A 331 -16.37 10.95 1.65
N ALA A 332 -17.42 11.73 1.95
CA ALA A 332 -18.77 11.53 1.39
C ALA A 332 -18.77 11.50 -0.15
N ARG A 333 -17.95 12.35 -0.78
CA ARG A 333 -17.83 12.41 -2.24
C ARG A 333 -17.25 11.12 -2.83
N LEU A 334 -16.36 10.43 -2.12
CA LEU A 334 -15.74 9.19 -2.60
C LEU A 334 -16.77 8.07 -2.68
N HIS A 335 -17.66 7.96 -1.69
CA HIS A 335 -18.78 7.03 -1.74
C HIS A 335 -19.72 7.36 -2.90
N GLY A 336 -20.04 8.64 -3.12
CA GLY A 336 -20.85 9.08 -4.26
C GLY A 336 -20.24 8.73 -5.63
N LEU A 337 -18.92 8.82 -5.80
CA LEU A 337 -18.22 8.40 -7.03
C LEU A 337 -18.40 6.90 -7.33
N LEU A 338 -18.50 6.09 -6.27
CA LEU A 338 -18.59 4.64 -6.35
C LEU A 338 -20.04 4.14 -6.46
N ASP A 339 -20.99 4.79 -5.79
CA ASP A 339 -22.42 4.46 -5.84
C ASP A 339 -23.05 4.82 -7.19
N GLY A 340 -22.58 5.90 -7.83
CA GLY A 340 -23.00 6.26 -9.20
C GLY A 340 -22.52 5.29 -10.30
N SER A 341 -21.74 4.27 -9.92
CA SER A 341 -21.16 3.27 -10.81
C SER A 341 -21.82 1.87 -10.69
N LEU A 342 -22.77 1.67 -9.77
CA LEU A 342 -23.58 0.45 -9.59
C LEU A 342 -24.97 0.56 -10.26
#